data_AF-A0A942AW98-F1
#
_entry.id   AF-A0A942AW98-F1
#
_cell.length_a   1.000
_cell.length_b   1.000
_cell.length_c   1.000
_cell.angle_alpha   90.00
_cell.angle_beta   90.00
_cell.angle_gamma   90.00
#
_symmetry.space_group_name_H-M   'P 1'
#
loop_
_entity.id
_entity.type
_entity.pdbx_description
1 polymer ?
#
loop_
_entity_poly.entity_id
_entity_poly.type
_entity_poly.pdbx_seq_one_letter_code
_entity_poly.pdbx_strand_id
1 'polypeptide(L)'
;MDLAANAVDIVDLDQPAAAQEATECACGMRRTVLRSWELSPAPGRASARLREAHRAEYDQYLDQERASALAVFDAKWSAHLAGDHGGRHG
;
A
#
# COMPACT_ATOMS: atom_id res chain seq x y z
N MET A 1 48.28 6.66 42.96
CA MET A 1 48.51 5.28 42.52
C MET A 1 47.58 5.03 41.35
N ASP A 2 48.17 4.90 40.18
CA ASP A 2 47.53 4.46 38.95
C ASP A 2 46.74 3.17 39.14
N LEU A 3 45.64 3.04 38.40
CA LEU A 3 45.37 1.88 37.55
C LEU A 3 44.32 2.30 36.53
N ALA A 4 44.82 2.72 35.37
CA ALA A 4 44.07 2.80 34.13
C ALA A 4 43.38 1.45 33.90
N ALA A 5 42.07 1.42 34.12
CA ALA A 5 41.23 0.35 33.60
C ALA A 5 41.13 0.59 32.09
N ASN A 6 42.10 0.05 31.35
CA ASN A 6 41.97 -0.18 29.92
C ASN A 6 40.69 -0.97 29.72
N ALA A 7 39.65 -0.31 29.23
CA ALA A 7 38.47 -0.97 28.69
C ALA A 7 38.97 -1.81 27.52
N VAL A 8 39.22 -3.08 27.79
CA VAL A 8 39.38 -4.09 26.75
C VAL A 8 38.02 -4.14 26.07
N ASP A 9 37.95 -3.58 24.87
CA ASP A 9 36.82 -3.73 23.98
C ASP A 9 36.80 -5.19 23.55
N ILE A 10 36.13 -6.01 24.37
CA ILE A 10 35.89 -7.42 24.06
C ILE A 10 34.93 -7.39 22.87
N VAL A 11 35.49 -7.47 21.67
CA VAL A 11 34.74 -7.73 20.45
C VAL A 11 34.10 -9.09 20.62
N ASP A 12 32.80 -9.07 20.92
CA ASP A 12 31.95 -10.24 20.91
C ASP A 12 31.84 -10.77 19.48
N LEU A 13 32.71 -11.74 19.14
CA LEU A 13 32.73 -12.43 17.86
C LEU A 13 31.48 -13.31 17.64
N ASP A 14 30.66 -13.51 18.67
CA ASP A 14 29.37 -14.23 18.57
C ASP A 14 28.20 -13.30 18.26
N GLN A 15 28.42 -11.98 18.15
CA GLN A 15 27.41 -11.10 17.59
C GLN A 15 27.29 -11.43 16.10
N PRO A 16 26.18 -12.01 15.61
CA PRO A 16 26.04 -12.32 14.20
C PRO A 16 26.19 -11.01 13.45
N ALA A 17 27.30 -10.85 12.73
CA ALA A 17 27.59 -9.69 11.89
C ALA A 17 26.29 -9.36 11.17
N ALA A 18 25.65 -8.23 11.55
CA ALA A 18 24.24 -7.95 11.28
C ALA A 18 23.86 -8.57 9.94
N ALA A 19 23.22 -9.75 9.99
CA ALA A 19 23.26 -10.68 8.85
C ALA A 19 22.80 -9.90 7.63
N GLN A 20 23.71 -9.65 6.69
CA GLN A 20 23.36 -8.93 5.47
C GLN A 20 22.20 -9.71 4.85
N GLU A 21 20.99 -9.15 4.96
CA GLU A 21 19.79 -9.86 4.54
C GLU A 21 19.96 -10.17 3.06
N ALA A 22 19.99 -11.45 2.70
CA ALA A 22 20.14 -11.88 1.33
C ALA A 22 19.11 -11.14 0.46
N THR A 23 19.60 -10.32 -0.47
CA THR A 23 18.74 -9.48 -1.32
C THR A 23 18.17 -10.25 -2.49
N GLU A 24 18.73 -11.42 -2.78
CA GLU A 24 18.36 -12.31 -3.88
C GLU A 24 18.50 -13.79 -3.46
N CYS A 25 17.54 -14.61 -3.87
CA CYS A 25 17.55 -16.06 -3.69
C CYS A 25 18.33 -16.75 -4.83
N ALA A 26 18.85 -17.95 -4.59
CA ALA A 26 19.52 -18.76 -5.61
C ALA A 26 18.68 -19.03 -6.87
N CYS A 27 17.34 -18.90 -6.80
CA CYS A 27 16.44 -18.99 -7.95
C CYS A 27 16.27 -17.67 -8.74
N GLY A 28 17.01 -16.61 -8.39
CA GLY A 28 16.92 -15.28 -9.02
C GLY A 28 15.81 -14.38 -8.45
N MET A 29 15.06 -14.83 -7.44
CA MET A 29 14.01 -14.04 -6.80
C MET A 29 14.62 -12.96 -5.91
N ARG A 30 14.34 -11.68 -6.19
CA ARG A 30 14.75 -10.57 -5.32
C ARG A 30 13.80 -10.44 -4.14
N ARG A 31 14.37 -10.23 -2.94
CA ARG A 31 13.62 -10.02 -1.70
C ARG A 31 12.61 -8.86 -1.82
N THR A 32 12.96 -7.79 -2.53
CA THR A 32 12.08 -6.64 -2.77
C THR A 32 10.85 -6.99 -3.61
N VAL A 33 11.01 -7.86 -4.61
CA VAL A 33 9.92 -8.35 -5.47
C VAL A 33 8.97 -9.21 -4.65
N LEU A 34 9.50 -10.20 -3.91
CA LEU A 34 8.71 -11.04 -3.03
C LEU A 34 7.95 -10.21 -1.98
N ARG A 35 8.63 -9.26 -1.33
CA ARG A 35 8.00 -8.34 -0.37
C ARG A 35 6.87 -7.53 -1.01
N SER A 36 7.07 -7.02 -2.22
CA SER A 36 6.04 -6.26 -2.94
C SER A 36 4.81 -7.13 -3.22
N TRP A 37 5.02 -8.38 -3.65
CA TRP A 37 3.93 -9.32 -3.93
C TRP A 37 3.12 -9.67 -2.67
N GLU A 38 3.79 -9.90 -1.54
CA GLU A 38 3.10 -10.23 -0.29
C GLU A 38 2.32 -9.04 0.30
N LEU A 39 2.86 -7.82 0.12
CA LEU A 39 2.26 -6.60 0.68
C LEU A 39 1.20 -5.97 -0.25
N SER A 40 1.31 -6.14 -1.56
CA SER A 40 0.39 -5.55 -2.54
C SER A 40 -1.10 -5.81 -2.26
N PRO A 41 -1.53 -7.02 -1.83
CA PRO A 41 -2.93 -7.28 -1.52
C PRO A 41 -3.39 -6.76 -0.14
N ALA A 42 -2.48 -6.32 0.73
CA ALA A 42 -2.81 -5.96 2.11
C ALA A 42 -3.83 -4.80 2.22
N PRO A 43 -3.72 -3.70 1.44
CA PRO A 43 -4.73 -2.64 1.47
C PRO A 43 -6.12 -3.14 1.06
N GLY A 44 -6.21 -3.98 0.02
CA GLY A 44 -7.49 -4.56 -0.42
C GLY A 44 -8.14 -5.42 0.67
N ARG A 45 -7.34 -6.25 1.37
CA ARG A 45 -7.79 -7.04 2.52
C ARG A 45 -8.26 -6.16 3.68
N ALA A 46 -7.53 -5.08 3.98
CA ALA A 46 -7.91 -4.13 5.02
C ALA A 46 -9.23 -3.43 4.69
N SER A 47 -9.39 -2.91 3.47
CA SER A 47 -10.64 -2.28 3.03
C SER A 47 -11.82 -3.25 2.98
N ALA A 48 -11.59 -4.54 2.66
CA ALA A 48 -12.64 -5.55 2.75
C ALA A 48 -13.11 -5.77 4.19
N ARG A 49 -12.18 -5.86 5.15
CA ARG A 49 -12.51 -5.98 6.58
C ARG A 49 -13.24 -4.77 7.13
N LEU A 50 -12.83 -3.56 6.73
CA LEU A 50 -13.51 -2.32 7.12
C LEU A 50 -14.95 -2.28 6.59
N ARG A 51 -15.15 -2.63 5.30
CA ARG A 51 -16.49 -2.70 4.70
C ARG A 51 -17.37 -3.73 5.40
N GLU A 52 -16.83 -4.87 5.78
CA GLU A 52 -17.60 -5.88 6.52
C GLU A 52 -17.99 -5.41 7.92
N ALA A 53 -17.05 -4.80 8.65
CA ALA A 53 -17.28 -4.29 10.00
C ALA A 53 -18.28 -3.12 10.05
N HIS A 54 -18.35 -2.31 8.99
CA HIS A 54 -19.19 -1.12 8.89
C HIS A 54 -20.20 -1.21 7.73
N ARG A 55 -20.75 -2.40 7.47
CA ARG A 55 -21.53 -2.66 6.25
C ARG A 55 -22.69 -1.68 6.03
N ALA A 56 -23.49 -1.41 7.06
CA ALA A 56 -24.66 -0.52 6.92
C ALA A 56 -24.26 0.92 6.57
N GLU A 57 -23.21 1.44 7.20
CA GLU A 57 -22.67 2.78 6.92
C GLU A 57 -22.04 2.83 5.52
N TYR A 58 -21.30 1.77 5.14
CA TYR A 58 -20.75 1.63 3.79
C TYR A 58 -21.84 1.62 2.71
N ASP A 59 -22.90 0.86 2.90
CA ASP A 59 -24.02 0.78 1.96
C ASP A 59 -24.71 2.15 1.82
N GLN A 60 -24.90 2.87 2.93
CA GLN A 60 -25.43 4.23 2.91
C GLN A 60 -24.53 5.19 2.09
N TYR A 61 -23.21 5.16 2.30
CA TYR A 61 -22.29 5.98 1.52
C TYR A 61 -22.26 5.56 0.05
N LEU A 62 -22.32 4.26 -0.23
CA LEU A 62 -22.34 3.75 -1.60
C LEU A 62 -23.57 4.25 -2.37
N ASP A 63 -24.73 4.31 -1.73
CA ASP A 63 -25.95 4.83 -2.35
C ASP A 63 -25.86 6.35 -2.62
N GLN A 64 -25.25 7.12 -1.72
CA GLN A 64 -24.99 8.56 -1.92
C GLN A 64 -24.03 8.82 -3.08
N GLU A 65 -22.95 8.04 -3.17
CA GLU A 65 -21.98 8.14 -4.26
C GLU A 65 -22.60 7.73 -5.59
N ARG A 66 -23.46 6.70 -5.62
CA ARG A 66 -24.21 6.31 -6.82
C ARG A 66 -25.15 7.41 -7.28
N ALA A 67 -25.90 8.02 -6.36
CA ALA A 67 -26.79 9.14 -6.70
C ALA A 67 -26.00 10.32 -7.29
N SER A 68 -24.87 10.67 -6.67
CA SER A 68 -23.98 11.73 -7.15
C SER A 68 -23.40 11.41 -8.54
N ALA A 69 -22.92 10.19 -8.74
CA ALA A 69 -22.37 9.75 -10.02
C ALA A 69 -23.42 9.73 -11.14
N LEU A 70 -24.66 9.32 -10.84
CA LEU A 70 -25.76 9.36 -11.80
C LEU A 70 -26.11 10.79 -12.21
N ALA A 71 -26.14 11.73 -11.27
CA ALA A 71 -26.37 13.14 -11.59
C ALA A 71 -25.27 13.70 -12.53
N VAL A 72 -24.00 13.36 -12.26
CA VAL A 72 -22.88 13.73 -13.14
C VAL A 72 -23.00 13.07 -14.52
N PHE A 73 -23.42 11.81 -14.56
CA PHE A 73 -23.66 11.08 -15.79
C PHE A 73 -24.76 11.75 -16.62
N ASP A 74 -25.92 12.06 -16.04
CA ASP A 74 -27.05 12.67 -16.75
C ASP A 74 -26.68 14.02 -17.36
N ALA A 75 -25.89 14.82 -16.63
CA ALA A 75 -25.35 16.09 -17.13
C ALA A 75 -24.40 15.87 -18.32
N LYS A 76 -23.44 14.95 -18.19
CA LYS A 76 -22.50 14.60 -19.27
C LYS A 76 -23.22 14.03 -20.48
N TRP A 77 -24.23 13.19 -20.26
CA TRP A 77 -25.02 12.59 -21.30
C TRP A 77 -25.82 13.63 -22.08
N SER A 78 -26.47 14.57 -21.36
CA SER A 78 -27.20 15.68 -21.98
C SER A 78 -26.28 16.57 -22.81
N ALA A 79 -25.07 16.89 -22.31
CA ALA A 79 -24.07 17.65 -23.06
C ALA A 79 -23.59 16.89 -24.31
N HIS A 80 -23.37 15.59 -24.18
CA HIS A 80 -22.98 14.73 -25.30
C HIS A 80 -24.03 14.70 -26.41
N LEU A 81 -25.32 14.60 -26.06
CA LEU A 81 -26.41 14.68 -27.03
C LEU A 81 -26.52 16.04 -27.71
N ALA A 82 -26.05 17.11 -27.05
CA ALA A 82 -25.95 18.45 -27.64
C ALA A 82 -24.69 18.66 -28.50
N GLY A 83 -23.86 17.62 -28.67
CA GLY A 83 -22.65 17.65 -29.49
C GLY A 83 -21.36 17.99 -28.73
N ASP A 84 -21.42 18.18 -27.40
CA ASP A 84 -20.22 18.28 -26.58
C ASP A 84 -19.72 16.89 -26.19
N HIS A 85 -18.84 16.34 -27.01
CA HIS A 85 -18.29 15.02 -26.82
C HIS A 85 -17.16 14.95 -25.79
N GLY A 86 -16.87 16.03 -25.06
CA GLY A 86 -15.86 16.04 -24.00
C GLY A 86 -14.49 15.70 -24.56
N GLY A 87 -13.98 16.56 -25.44
CA GLY A 87 -12.65 16.43 -26.03
C GLY A 87 -11.63 16.04 -24.97
N ARG A 88 -10.99 14.88 -25.13
CA ARG A 88 -9.89 14.41 -24.30
C ARG A 88 -8.74 15.42 -24.46
N HIS A 89 -8.66 16.40 -23.57
CA HIS A 89 -7.38 17.05 -23.30
C HIS A 89 -6.50 15.94 -22.68
N GLY A 90 -5.60 15.42 -23.51
CA GLY A 90 -4.56 14.48 -23.08
C GLY A 90 -3.57 15.13 -22.14
#